data_AF-A0A1I3RAJ3-F1
#
_entry.id   AF-A0A1I3RAJ3-F1
#
_cell.length_a   1.000
_cell.length_b   1.000
_cell.length_c   1.000
_cell.angle_alpha   90.00
_cell.angle_beta   90.00
_cell.angle_gamma   90.00
#
_symmetry.space_group_name_H-M   'P 1'
#
loop_
_entity.id
_entity.type
_entity.pdbx_description
1 polymer ?
#
loop_
_entity_poly.entity_id
_entity_poly.type
_entity_poly.pdbx_seq_one_letter_code
_entity_poly.pdbx_strand_id
1 'polypeptide(L)'
;MPATRAGERELCKGCGASVHATEEQIERVLGKLALHPGDCVDDGRYGARLDQCASCPSLQYGTTCAHCGCFVRVRAKLAAKDCPRPGGSLWG
;
A
#
# COMPACT_ATOMS: atom_id res chain seq x y z
N MET A 1 32.62 33.73 22.18
CA MET A 1 32.46 32.51 23.00
C MET A 1 31.32 32.74 23.98
N PRO A 2 30.33 31.85 24.17
CA PRO A 2 29.71 30.88 23.27
C PRO A 2 28.19 31.17 23.06
N ALA A 3 27.70 30.99 21.83
CA ALA A 3 26.27 30.92 21.53
C ALA A 3 25.89 29.44 21.41
N THR A 4 25.41 28.83 22.49
CA THR A 4 24.74 27.52 22.43
C THR A 4 23.25 27.75 22.26
N ARG A 5 22.78 27.85 21.01
CA ARG A 5 21.38 27.60 20.69
C ARG A 5 21.21 26.09 20.60
N ALA A 6 20.69 25.51 21.68
CA ALA A 6 20.12 24.17 21.65
C ALA A 6 18.98 24.19 20.62
N GLY A 7 19.24 23.63 19.44
CA GLY A 7 18.19 23.31 18.48
C GLY A 7 17.28 22.30 19.13
N GLU A 8 16.12 22.78 19.57
CA GLU A 8 14.98 21.99 19.97
C GLU A 8 14.77 20.94 18.89
N ARG A 9 14.99 19.67 19.24
CA ARG A 9 14.64 18.55 18.37
C ARG A 9 13.14 18.59 18.25
N GLU A 10 12.64 19.23 17.20
CA GLU A 10 11.33 18.93 16.67
C GLU A 10 11.34 17.42 16.38
N LEU A 11 10.78 16.63 17.28
CA LEU A 11 10.63 15.19 17.09
C LEU A 11 9.87 15.02 15.77
N CYS A 12 10.61 14.70 14.71
CA CYS A 12 10.02 14.26 13.46
C CYS A 12 9.08 13.11 13.83
N LYS A 13 7.78 13.31 13.64
CA LYS A 13 6.73 12.31 13.87
C LYS A 13 6.93 11.02 13.04
N GLY A 14 7.97 10.95 12.21
CA GLY A 14 8.31 9.83 11.35
C GLY A 14 9.24 8.77 11.96
N CYS A 15 10.10 9.11 12.94
CA CYS A 15 11.16 8.18 13.36
C CYS A 15 10.70 7.03 14.30
N GLY A 16 9.48 7.11 14.83
CA GLY A 16 8.93 6.11 15.78
C GLY A 16 7.71 5.35 15.28
N ALA A 17 7.21 5.65 14.07
CA ALA A 17 6.08 4.94 13.52
C ALA A 17 6.58 3.58 13.00
N SER A 18 6.12 2.48 13.61
CA SER A 18 6.27 1.15 13.01
C SER A 18 5.60 1.17 11.63
N VAL A 19 6.43 1.23 10.59
CA VAL A 19 6.03 1.33 9.17
C VAL A 19 5.51 0.00 8.62
N HIS A 20 5.46 -1.03 9.44
CA HIS A 20 4.97 -2.35 9.07
C HIS A 20 3.49 -2.44 9.43
N ALA A 21 2.60 -2.26 8.44
CA ALA A 21 1.22 -2.63 8.66
C ALA A 21 1.14 -4.15 8.74
N THR A 22 0.50 -4.65 9.78
CA THR A 22 0.18 -6.06 9.94
C THR A 22 -0.93 -6.46 8.97
N GLU A 23 -1.09 -7.76 8.74
CA GLU A 23 -2.19 -8.27 7.91
C GLU A 23 -3.56 -7.80 8.43
N GLU A 24 -3.76 -7.78 9.74
CA GLU A 24 -4.97 -7.25 10.37
C GLU A 24 -5.27 -5.79 9.99
N GLN A 25 -4.24 -4.94 9.84
CA GLN A 25 -4.45 -3.58 9.35
C GLN A 25 -4.90 -3.56 7.90
N ILE A 26 -4.35 -4.43 7.06
CA ILE A 26 -4.75 -4.55 5.65
C ILE A 26 -6.21 -5.03 5.58
N GLU A 27 -6.57 -6.04 6.35
CA GLU A 27 -7.93 -6.58 6.42
C GLU A 27 -8.93 -5.53 6.92
N ARG A 28 -8.56 -4.74 7.94
CA ARG A 28 -9.40 -3.62 8.40
C ARG A 28 -9.67 -2.60 7.29
N VAL A 29 -8.67 -2.29 6.47
CA VAL A 29 -8.84 -1.37 5.33
C VAL A 29 -9.72 -2.01 4.24
N LEU A 30 -9.52 -3.30 3.95
CA LEU A 30 -10.36 -4.05 3.01
C LEU A 30 -11.82 -4.12 3.47
N GLY A 31 -12.06 -4.31 4.77
CA GLY A 31 -13.40 -4.29 5.35
C GLY A 31 -14.09 -2.94 5.19
N LYS A 32 -13.36 -1.83 5.31
CA LYS A 32 -13.88 -0.49 5.01
C LYS A 32 -14.21 -0.35 3.52
N LEU A 33 -13.35 -0.84 2.63
CA LEU A 33 -13.61 -0.86 1.19
C LEU A 33 -14.87 -1.66 0.83
N ALA A 34 -15.13 -2.77 1.52
CA ALA A 34 -16.33 -3.57 1.32
C ALA A 34 -17.64 -2.80 1.62
N LEU A 35 -17.59 -1.75 2.45
CA LEU A 35 -18.72 -0.84 2.68
C LEU A 35 -18.97 0.12 1.50
N HIS A 36 -17.99 0.26 0.60
CA HIS A 36 -18.03 1.11 -0.59
C HIS A 36 -17.84 0.26 -1.85
N PRO A 37 -18.81 -0.59 -2.22
CA PRO A 37 -18.69 -1.48 -3.37
C PRO A 37 -18.55 -0.73 -4.70
N GLY A 38 -19.03 0.52 -4.80
CA GLY A 38 -18.88 1.35 -6.00
C GLY A 38 -17.43 1.73 -6.33
N ASP A 39 -16.55 1.74 -5.32
CA ASP A 39 -15.12 1.98 -5.49
C ASP A 39 -14.31 0.69 -5.61
N CYS A 40 -14.96 -0.47 -5.42
CA CYS A 40 -14.32 -1.77 -5.48
C CYS A 40 -14.50 -2.44 -6.84
N VAL A 41 -13.50 -3.20 -7.26
CA VAL A 41 -13.67 -4.14 -8.36
C VAL A 41 -14.38 -5.40 -7.88
N ASP A 42 -15.03 -6.06 -8.83
CA ASP A 42 -15.65 -7.37 -8.62
C ASP A 42 -14.60 -8.42 -8.21
N ASP A 43 -15.02 -9.45 -7.47
CA ASP A 43 -14.11 -10.46 -6.91
C ASP A 43 -13.34 -11.21 -8.00
N GLY A 44 -13.92 -11.40 -9.19
CA GLY A 44 -13.22 -11.97 -10.34
C GLY A 44 -12.03 -11.11 -10.80
N ARG A 45 -12.24 -9.80 -10.93
CA ARG A 45 -11.16 -8.86 -11.30
C ARG A 45 -10.15 -8.70 -10.17
N TYR A 46 -10.62 -8.70 -8.92
CA TYR A 46 -9.75 -8.65 -7.74
C TYR A 46 -8.80 -9.85 -7.70
N GLY A 47 -9.32 -11.07 -7.88
CA GLY A 47 -8.54 -12.30 -7.92
C GLY A 47 -7.51 -12.29 -9.04
N ALA A 48 -7.90 -11.88 -10.26
CA ALA A 48 -6.98 -11.77 -11.38
C ALA A 48 -5.83 -10.79 -11.10
N ARG A 49 -6.12 -9.64 -10.48
CA ARG A 49 -5.10 -8.64 -10.10
C ARG A 49 -4.14 -9.18 -9.04
N LEU A 50 -4.65 -9.93 -8.05
CA LEU A 50 -3.85 -10.54 -7.00
C LEU A 50 -2.93 -11.62 -7.54
N ASP A 51 -3.42 -12.49 -8.42
CA ASP A 51 -2.64 -13.58 -9.03
C ASP A 51 -1.42 -13.01 -9.79
N GLN A 52 -1.63 -11.94 -10.54
CA GLN A 52 -0.56 -11.24 -11.23
C GLN A 52 0.41 -10.56 -10.26
N CYS A 53 -0.08 -10.02 -9.15
CA CYS A 53 0.78 -9.50 -8.09
C CYS A 53 1.58 -10.60 -7.40
N ALA A 54 1.02 -11.80 -7.21
CA ALA A 54 1.70 -12.94 -6.61
C ALA A 54 2.88 -13.43 -7.46
N SER A 55 2.76 -13.35 -8.79
CA SER A 55 3.86 -13.63 -9.73
C SER A 55 4.78 -12.43 -9.99
N CYS A 56 4.54 -11.28 -9.37
CA CYS A 56 5.30 -10.06 -9.65
C CYS A 56 6.64 -10.06 -8.88
N PRO A 57 7.79 -9.87 -9.56
CA PRO A 57 9.10 -9.84 -8.90
C PRO A 57 9.27 -8.61 -7.98
N SER A 58 8.38 -7.63 -8.09
CA SER A 58 8.38 -6.41 -7.28
C SER A 58 7.44 -6.50 -6.06
N LEU A 59 6.86 -7.67 -5.77
CA LEU A 59 6.07 -7.90 -4.57
C LEU A 59 6.99 -8.12 -3.36
N GLN A 60 6.99 -7.15 -2.45
CA GLN A 60 7.74 -7.19 -1.20
C GLN A 60 6.86 -7.71 -0.07
N TYR A 61 7.42 -8.52 0.82
CA TYR A 61 6.74 -9.01 2.02
C TYR A 61 5.42 -9.74 1.73
N GLY A 62 5.25 -10.27 0.50
CA GLY A 62 4.02 -10.92 0.02
C GLY A 62 2.78 -10.02 -0.08
N THR A 63 2.89 -8.74 0.27
CA THR A 63 1.72 -7.87 0.49
C THR A 63 1.89 -6.44 -0.02
N THR A 64 3.12 -5.99 -0.27
CA THR A 64 3.45 -4.60 -0.56
C THR A 64 4.12 -4.47 -1.92
N CYS A 65 3.67 -3.54 -2.75
CA CYS A 65 4.29 -3.28 -4.05
C CYS A 65 5.54 -2.40 -3.91
N ALA A 66 6.69 -2.82 -4.46
CA ALA A 66 7.91 -2.02 -4.45
C ALA A 66 7.81 -0.72 -5.27
N HIS A 67 6.91 -0.66 -6.27
CA HIS A 67 6.79 0.51 -7.14
C HIS A 67 6.02 1.67 -6.50
N CYS A 68 4.96 1.39 -5.74
CA CYS A 68 4.12 2.43 -5.13
C CYS A 68 4.14 2.43 -3.60
N GLY A 69 4.76 1.43 -2.95
CA GLY A 69 4.76 1.28 -1.50
C GLY A 69 3.41 0.93 -0.88
N CYS A 70 2.36 0.70 -1.70
CA CYS A 70 1.02 0.37 -1.21
C CYS A 70 0.81 -1.14 -1.11
N PHE A 71 -0.13 -1.55 -0.27
CA PHE A 71 -0.56 -2.95 -0.19
C PHE A 71 -1.26 -3.37 -1.48
N VAL A 72 -0.78 -4.45 -2.10
CA VAL A 72 -1.36 -4.97 -3.35
C VAL A 72 -2.80 -5.41 -3.14
N ARG A 73 -3.12 -6.00 -1.98
CA ARG A 73 -4.48 -6.39 -1.60
C ARG A 73 -5.45 -5.19 -1.60
N VAL A 74 -5.06 -4.07 -0.99
CA VAL A 74 -5.91 -2.86 -0.97
C VAL A 74 -6.01 -2.26 -2.36
N ARG A 75 -4.88 -2.09 -3.04
CA ARG A 75 -4.83 -1.41 -4.34
C ARG A 75 -5.56 -2.20 -5.43
N ALA A 76 -5.40 -3.51 -5.45
CA ALA A 76 -6.07 -4.39 -6.41
C ALA A 76 -7.59 -4.36 -6.23
N LYS A 77 -8.08 -4.16 -4.99
CA LYS A 77 -9.52 -4.07 -4.71
C LYS A 77 -10.14 -2.77 -5.22
N LEU A 78 -9.37 -1.68 -5.35
CA LEU A 78 -9.87 -0.38 -5.83
C LEU A 78 -10.05 -0.36 -7.35
N ALA A 79 -11.26 -0.05 -7.82
CA ALA A 79 -11.58 0.07 -9.24
C ALA A 79 -10.89 1.25 -9.91
N ALA A 80 -10.79 2.38 -9.21
CA ALA A 80 -10.12 3.58 -9.69
C ALA A 80 -8.58 3.48 -9.72
N LYS A 81 -8.00 2.38 -9.23
CA LYS A 81 -6.55 2.19 -9.17
C LYS A 81 -6.10 1.12 -10.15
N ASP A 82 -4.93 1.39 -10.72
CA ASP A 82 -4.27 0.51 -11.66
C ASP A 82 -2.83 0.18 -11.22
N CYS A 83 -2.20 -0.79 -11.87
CA CYS A 83 -0.88 -1.28 -11.51
C CYS A 83 0.16 -0.17 -11.74
N PRO A 84 0.93 0.24 -10.72
CA PRO A 84 1.89 1.35 -10.81
C PRO A 84 3.23 0.92 -11.44
N ARG A 85 3.26 -0.20 -12.17
CA ARG A 85 4.48 -0.73 -12.77
C ARG A 85 4.94 0.18 -13.92
N PRO A 86 6.21 0.60 -13.94
CA PRO A 86 6.76 1.33 -15.08
C PRO A 86 6.79 0.42 -16.31
N GLY A 87 6.25 0.90 -17.43
CA GLY A 87 6.17 0.14 -18.69
C GLY A 87 4.82 -0.53 -18.97
N GLY A 88 3.81 -0.30 -18.14
CA GLY A 88 2.44 -0.74 -18.39
C GLY A 88 1.88 -1.56 -17.24
N SER A 89 0.57 -1.45 -17.06
CA SER A 89 -0.16 -2.17 -16.05
C SER A 89 -0.05 -3.67 -16.26
N LEU A 90 0.34 -4.43 -15.23
CA LEU A 90 0.19 -5.89 -15.27
C LEU A 90 -1.29 -6.26 -15.43
N TRP A 91 -2.17 -5.54 -14.71
CA TRP A 91 -3.55 -5.91 -14.39
C TRP A 91 -4.52 -6.07 -15.55
N GLY A 92 -4.29 -5.42 -16.70
CA GLY A 92 -5.25 -5.42 -17.80
C GLY A 92 -6.43 -4.48 -17.60
#